data_AF-A0ABD0P9T8-F1
#
_entry.id   AF-A0ABD0P9T8-F1
#
_cell.length_a   1.000
_cell.length_b   1.000
_cell.length_c   1.000
_cell.angle_alpha   90.00
_cell.angle_beta   90.00
_cell.angle_gamma   90.00
#
_symmetry.space_group_name_H-M   'P 1'
#
loop_
_entity.id
_entity.type
_entity.pdbx_description
1 polymer ?
#
loop_
_entity_poly.entity_id
_entity_poly.type
_entity_poly.pdbx_seq_one_letter_code
_entity_poly.pdbx_strand_id
1 'polypeptide(L)' 'DHPNEVQYFWPGLHVGLILDDHIPFLNRGVRILHLISTPFPAVWHTFDDNEENLDRTSISNLNKILQVFVLEYLNKK' A
#
# COMPACT_ATOMS: atom_id res chain seq x y z
N ASP A 1 17.61 2.04 -13.16
CA ASP A 1 17.19 3.34 -13.70
C ASP A 1 15.68 3.45 -13.72
N HIS A 2 15.15 4.46 -13.02
CA HIS A 2 13.71 4.78 -12.99
C HIS A 2 13.52 6.02 -13.86
N PRO A 3 13.15 5.88 -15.15
CA PRO A 3 13.16 6.99 -16.09
C PRO A 3 12.10 8.06 -15.79
N ASN A 4 11.10 7.75 -14.96
CA ASN A 4 10.08 8.69 -14.51
C ASN A 4 9.85 8.55 -13.00
N GLU A 5 9.67 9.67 -12.30
CA GLU A 5 9.24 9.70 -10.90
C GLU A 5 7.79 9.23 -10.79
N VAL A 6 7.53 8.23 -9.93
CA VAL A 6 6.19 7.69 -9.67
C VAL A 6 5.84 7.95 -8.21
N GLN A 7 4.74 8.66 -7.98
CA GLN A 7 4.23 8.94 -6.64
C GLN A 7 3.26 7.84 -6.17
N TYR A 8 3.63 7.09 -5.13
CA TYR A 8 2.80 6.03 -4.54
C TYR A 8 1.94 6.51 -3.36
N PHE A 9 2.40 7.54 -2.64
CA PHE A 9 1.73 8.05 -1.44
C PHE A 9 1.35 9.51 -1.64
N TRP A 10 0.08 9.82 -1.39
CA TRP A 10 -0.51 11.13 -1.63
C TRP A 10 -0.93 11.77 -0.31
N PRO A 11 -0.04 12.54 0.35
CA PRO A 11 -0.38 13.21 1.59
C PRO A 11 -1.52 14.20 1.35
N GLY A 12 -2.59 14.10 2.14
CA GLY A 12 -3.74 15.01 2.07
C GLY A 12 -4.90 14.57 1.18
N LEU A 13 -4.78 13.43 0.47
CA LEU A 13 -5.94 12.84 -0.21
C LEU A 13 -6.94 12.34 0.83
N HIS A 14 -8.16 12.90 0.84
CA HIS A 14 -9.23 12.44 1.72
C HIS A 14 -9.81 11.13 1.14
N VAL A 15 -9.40 10.01 1.70
CA VAL A 15 -9.91 8.68 1.36
C VAL A 15 -11.05 8.32 2.31
N GLY A 16 -12.12 7.72 1.79
CA GLY A 16 -13.24 7.25 2.59
C GLY A 16 -12.81 6.15 3.58
N LEU A 17 -13.64 5.90 4.59
CA LEU A 17 -13.40 4.80 5.52
C LEU A 17 -13.49 3.46 4.78
N ILE A 18 -12.45 2.62 4.92
CA ILE A 18 -12.45 1.25 4.43
C ILE A 18 -12.55 0.33 5.64
N LEU A 19 -13.54 -0.55 5.65
CA LEU A 19 -13.67 -1.60 6.66
C LEU A 19 -12.85 -2.80 6.19
N ASP A 20 -11.82 -3.13 6.97
CA ASP A 20 -10.87 -4.20 6.67
C ASP A 20 -10.42 -4.85 8.00
N ASP A 21 -9.48 -5.78 7.93
CA ASP A 21 -8.98 -6.57 9.06
C ASP A 21 -8.43 -5.72 10.22
N HIS A 22 -8.09 -4.45 9.98
CA HIS A 22 -7.59 -3.55 11.03
C HIS A 22 -8.66 -3.06 12.02
N ILE A 23 -9.96 -3.15 11.69
CA ILE A 23 -11.04 -2.58 12.50
C ILE A 23 -11.06 -3.10 13.94
N PRO A 24 -10.94 -4.43 14.21
CA PRO A 24 -10.87 -4.94 15.58
C PRO A 24 -9.66 -4.41 16.37
N PHE A 25 -8.53 -4.13 15.71
CA PHE A 25 -7.32 -3.60 16.34
C PHE A 25 -7.46 -2.11 16.66
N LEU A 26 -8.01 -1.34 15.71
CA LEU A 26 -8.32 0.08 15.91
C LEU A 26 -9.24 0.28 17.11
N ASN A 27 -10.29 -0.56 17.24
CA ASN A 27 -11.23 -0.52 18.38
C ASN A 27 -10.57 -0.83 19.74
N ARG A 28 -9.36 -1.37 19.74
CA ARG A 28 -8.57 -1.69 20.95
C ARG A 28 -7.41 -0.72 21.19
N GLY A 29 -7.35 0.39 20.45
CA GLY A 29 -6.34 1.44 20.62
C GLY A 29 -5.00 1.16 19.93
N VAL A 30 -4.93 0.17 19.04
CA VAL A 30 -3.72 -0.07 18.23
C VAL A 30 -3.58 1.04 17.18
N ARG A 31 -2.38 1.62 17.06
CA ARG A 31 -2.08 2.58 15.99
C ARG A 31 -2.00 1.85 14.65
N ILE A 32 -2.80 2.30 13.68
CA ILE A 32 -2.91 1.66 12.37
C ILE A 32 -2.20 2.50 11.31
N LEU A 33 -1.37 1.85 10.51
CA LEU A 33 -0.94 2.32 9.20
C LEU A 33 -1.60 1.40 8.17
N HIS A 34 -2.70 1.86 7.55
CA HIS A 34 -3.46 1.06 6.59
C HIS A 34 -2.97 1.34 5.17
N LEU A 35 -2.08 0.48 4.67
CA LEU A 35 -1.54 0.58 3.31
C LEU A 35 -2.47 -0.13 2.32
N ILE A 36 -3.49 0.57 1.87
CA ILE A 36 -4.46 0.10 0.88
C ILE A 36 -4.56 1.10 -0.27
N SER A 37 -4.69 0.62 -1.51
CA SER A 37 -4.84 1.52 -2.66
C SER A 37 -6.17 2.27 -2.60
N THR A 38 -6.19 3.52 -3.02
CA THR A 38 -7.42 4.29 -3.23
C THR A 38 -7.24 5.19 -4.45
N PRO A 39 -8.04 5.01 -5.52
CA PRO A 39 -9.11 4.01 -5.67
C PRO A 39 -8.57 2.57 -5.64
N PHE A 40 -9.46 1.59 -5.38
CA PHE A 40 -9.13 0.19 -5.57
C PHE A 40 -8.77 -0.10 -7.04
N PRO A 41 -7.96 -1.14 -7.32
CA PRO A 41 -7.68 -1.53 -8.69
C PRO A 41 -8.98 -1.83 -9.44
N ALA A 42 -9.06 -1.46 -10.71
CA ALA A 42 -10.27 -1.69 -11.52
C ALA A 42 -10.67 -3.16 -11.63
N VAL A 43 -9.71 -4.07 -11.42
CA VAL A 43 -9.90 -5.53 -11.44
C VAL A 43 -10.39 -6.11 -10.10
N TRP A 44 -10.44 -5.32 -9.02
CA TRP A 44 -10.85 -5.80 -7.68
C TRP A 44 -12.22 -6.48 -7.72
N HIS A 45 -12.32 -7.68 -7.13
CA HIS A 45 -13.53 -8.52 -7.13
C HIS A 45 -14.03 -8.95 -8.52
N THR A 46 -13.12 -9.07 -9.50
CA THR A 46 -13.40 -9.65 -10.81
C THR A 46 -12.52 -10.88 -11.06
N PHE A 47 -12.81 -11.67 -12.10
CA PHE A 47 -11.92 -12.74 -12.53
C PHE A 47 -10.60 -12.24 -13.15
N ASP A 48 -10.52 -10.94 -13.45
CA ASP A 48 -9.32 -10.30 -13.97
C ASP A 48 -8.32 -9.93 -12.86
N ASP A 49 -8.67 -10.12 -11.58
CA ASP A 49 -7.72 -10.05 -10.46
C ASP A 49 -6.81 -11.29 -10.46
N ASN A 50 -5.86 -11.30 -11.38
CA ASN A 50 -4.98 -12.42 -11.67
C ASN A 50 -3.53 -11.95 -11.92
N GLU A 51 -2.60 -12.90 -12.10
CA GLU A 51 -1.18 -12.59 -12.24
C GLU A 51 -0.87 -11.69 -13.46
N GLU A 52 -1.63 -11.84 -14.55
CA GLU A 52 -1.37 -11.12 -15.80
C GLU A 52 -1.63 -9.60 -15.66
N ASN A 53 -2.54 -9.22 -14.76
CA ASN A 53 -2.88 -7.83 -14.46
C ASN A 53 -2.00 -7.19 -13.36
N LEU A 54 -0.99 -7.89 -12.85
CA LEU A 54 -0.05 -7.33 -11.88
C LEU A 54 0.99 -6.41 -12.54
N ASP A 55 1.12 -5.18 -12.02
CA ASP A 55 2.21 -4.27 -12.41
C ASP A 55 3.51 -4.61 -11.65
N ARG A 56 4.40 -5.35 -12.32
CA ARG A 56 5.67 -5.84 -11.74
C ARG A 56 6.61 -4.70 -11.32
N THR A 57 6.53 -3.54 -11.97
CA THR A 57 7.36 -2.37 -11.66
C THR A 57 6.93 -1.74 -10.33
N SER A 58 5.62 -1.56 -10.14
CA SER A 58 4.99 -1.03 -8.94
C SER A 58 5.27 -1.95 -7.75
N ILE A 59 5.15 -3.26 -7.94
CA ILE A 59 5.50 -4.26 -6.91
C ILE A 59 6.97 -4.11 -6.50
N SER A 60 7.90 -4.05 -7.47
CA SER A 60 9.33 -3.89 -7.18
C SER A 60 9.63 -2.60 -6.40
N ASN A 61 8.98 -1.50 -6.77
CA ASN A 61 9.17 -0.20 -6.14
C ASN A 61 8.62 -0.17 -4.71
N LEU A 62 7.39 -0.66 -4.51
CA LEU A 62 6.78 -0.76 -3.18
C LEU A 62 7.59 -1.67 -2.26
N ASN A 63 8.11 -2.79 -2.77
CA ASN A 63 8.98 -3.68 -1.99
C ASN A 63 10.24 -2.97 -1.48
N LYS A 64 10.90 -2.15 -2.33
CA LYS A 64 12.07 -1.37 -1.91
C LYS A 64 11.70 -0.34 -0.84
N ILE A 65 10.60 0.39 -1.04
CA ILE A 65 10.14 1.41 -0.09
C ILE A 65 9.82 0.78 1.27
N LEU A 66 9.08 -0.33 1.29
CA LEU A 66 8.71 -1.03 2.52
C LEU A 66 9.92 -1.61 3.24
N GLN A 67 10.91 -2.13 2.50
CA GLN A 67 12.16 -2.61 3.11
C GLN A 67 12.90 -1.48 3.82
N VAL A 68 13.10 -0.34 3.17
CA VAL A 68 13.75 0.82 3.78
C VAL A 68 12.95 1.32 4.97
N PHE A 69 11.62 1.46 4.84
CA PHE A 69 10.73 1.87 5.93
C PHE A 69 10.87 0.98 7.16
N VAL A 70 10.86 -0.34 6.99
CA VAL A 70 10.99 -1.30 8.11
C VAL A 70 12.38 -1.23 8.74
N LEU A 71 13.45 -1.14 7.93
CA LEU A 71 14.82 -1.02 8.43
C LEU A 71 15.00 0.25 9.26
N GLU A 72 14.50 1.39 8.76
CA GLU A 72 14.52 2.66 9.49
C GLU A 72 13.68 2.59 10.78
N TYR A 73 12.46 2.04 10.71
CA TYR A 73 11.58 1.91 11.87
C TYR A 73 12.21 1.09 13.00
N LEU A 74 12.95 0.04 12.66
CA LEU A 74 13.64 -0.83 13.61
C LEU A 74 15.03 -0.31 14.03
N ASN A 75 15.41 0.89 13.60
CA ASN A 75 16.75 1.48 13.81
C ASN A 75 17.90 0.56 13.35
N LYS A 76 17.66 -0.23 12.30
CA LYS A 76 18.70 -1.04 11.65
C LYS A 76 19.34 -0.16 10.58
N LYS A 77 20.45 0.49 10.95
CA LYS A 77 21.39 1.12 10.02
C LYS A 77 22.47 0.13 9.62
#